data_AF-A0A1W9WEB7-F1
#
_entry.id   AF-A0A1W9WEB7-F1
#
_cell.length_a   1.000
_cell.length_b   1.000
_cell.length_c   1.000
_cell.angle_alpha   90.00
_cell.angle_beta   90.00
_cell.angle_gamma   90.00
#
_symmetry.space_group_name_H-M   'P 1'
#
loop_
_entity.id
_entity.type
_entity.pdbx_description
1 polymer ?
#
loop_
_entity_poly.entity_id
_entity_poly.type
_entity_poly.pdbx_seq_one_letter_code
_entity_poly.pdbx_strand_id
1 'polypeptide(L)'
;MSPSTKAYVTITILADGVIQTKQSAMPLAFEAGGKLLEVHVQVGDLVQVGDVIAMLDDTDLQEAIDNAKLQVEQAENSLAQVQLELDKLLNWEPDEFAVAQAQANLNQVLAGASQHEIMSAQDAVKSAQANLNRVLNGQNQDEITVAAANLRRVEVGAMPQSTQLEQATISYESALY
;
A
#
# COMPACT_ATOMS: atom_id res chain seq x y z
N MET A 1 -40.32 50.76 -94.79
CA MET A 1 -40.51 49.95 -93.56
C MET A 1 -39.29 50.19 -92.69
N SER A 2 -39.42 50.96 -91.61
CA SER A 2 -38.31 51.22 -90.67
C SER A 2 -38.35 50.18 -89.54
N PRO A 3 -37.20 49.62 -89.11
CA PRO A 3 -37.16 48.62 -88.06
C PRO A 3 -37.25 49.27 -86.67
N SER A 4 -38.03 48.68 -85.77
CA SER A 4 -38.10 49.09 -84.37
C SER A 4 -36.90 48.54 -83.60
N THR A 5 -35.98 49.42 -83.20
CA THR A 5 -34.90 49.10 -82.28
C THR A 5 -35.48 48.86 -80.88
N LYS A 6 -35.35 47.65 -80.34
CA LYS A 6 -35.70 47.36 -78.94
C LYS A 6 -34.75 48.13 -78.04
N ALA A 7 -35.26 49.16 -77.38
CA ALA A 7 -34.54 49.86 -76.31
C ALA A 7 -34.60 49.00 -75.04
N TYR A 8 -33.45 48.53 -74.59
CA TYR A 8 -33.32 47.94 -73.26
C TYR A 8 -33.38 49.08 -72.24
N VAL A 9 -34.41 49.09 -71.40
CA VAL A 9 -34.52 50.05 -70.30
C VAL A 9 -33.66 49.53 -69.16
N THR A 10 -32.54 50.19 -68.90
CA THR A 10 -31.75 49.96 -67.68
C THR A 10 -32.49 50.60 -66.52
N ILE A 11 -33.17 49.80 -65.71
CA ILE A 11 -33.80 50.26 -64.48
C ILE A 11 -32.73 50.24 -63.39
N THR A 12 -32.25 51.41 -62.99
CA THR A 12 -31.42 51.54 -61.78
C THR A 12 -32.33 51.49 -60.57
N ILE A 13 -32.33 50.37 -59.85
CA ILE A 13 -33.04 50.24 -58.58
C ILE A 13 -32.15 50.81 -57.49
N LEU A 14 -32.55 51.95 -56.93
CA LEU A 14 -31.93 52.53 -55.74
C LEU A 14 -32.59 51.89 -54.52
N ALA A 15 -31.84 51.06 -53.80
CA ALA A 15 -32.25 50.47 -52.54
C ALA A 15 -31.28 50.95 -51.45
N ASP A 16 -31.84 51.51 -50.38
CA ASP A 16 -31.11 51.79 -49.16
C ASP A 16 -31.05 50.53 -48.29
N GLY A 17 -29.88 50.27 -47.73
CA GLY A 17 -29.65 49.13 -46.85
C GLY A 17 -28.59 49.51 -45.82
N VAL A 18 -28.78 49.07 -44.59
CA VAL A 18 -27.77 49.19 -43.55
C VAL A 18 -26.83 47.99 -43.63
N ILE A 19 -25.53 48.25 -43.71
CA ILE A 19 -24.52 47.19 -43.56
C ILE A 19 -24.47 46.85 -42.07
N GLN A 20 -24.86 45.63 -41.73
CA GLN A 20 -24.71 45.09 -40.38
C GLN A 20 -23.59 44.05 -40.38
N THR A 21 -22.82 44.01 -39.30
CA THR A 21 -21.81 42.95 -39.12
C THR A 21 -22.52 41.61 -39.00
N LYS A 22 -22.03 40.59 -39.71
CA LYS A 22 -22.60 39.23 -39.62
C LYS A 22 -22.49 38.64 -38.21
N GLN A 23 -21.54 39.13 -37.42
CA GLN A 23 -21.30 38.79 -36.02
C GLN A 23 -21.21 40.08 -35.21
N SER A 24 -21.91 40.12 -34.08
CA SER A 24 -21.80 41.22 -33.11
C SER A 24 -20.41 41.23 -32.48
N ALA A 25 -19.95 42.40 -32.04
CA ALA A 25 -18.70 42.52 -31.29
C ALA A 25 -18.78 41.63 -30.03
N MET A 26 -17.87 40.66 -29.92
CA MET A 26 -17.80 39.76 -28.77
C MET A 26 -16.77 40.31 -27.79
N PRO A 27 -17.15 40.57 -26.53
CA PRO A 27 -16.17 40.93 -25.51
C PRO A 27 -15.27 39.72 -25.25
N LEU A 28 -13.96 39.90 -25.43
CA LEU A 28 -12.96 38.91 -25.07
C LEU A 28 -12.54 39.12 -23.61
N ALA A 29 -12.59 38.06 -22.82
CA ALA A 29 -12.14 38.04 -21.44
C ALA A 29 -11.41 36.72 -21.17
N PHE A 30 -10.48 36.74 -20.22
CA PHE A 30 -9.84 35.52 -19.75
C PHE A 30 -10.81 34.72 -18.87
N GLU A 31 -10.81 33.40 -19.03
CA GLU A 31 -11.62 32.50 -18.20
C GLU A 31 -11.09 32.40 -16.76
N ALA A 32 -9.78 32.53 -16.60
CA ALA A 32 -9.10 32.60 -15.31
C ALA A 32 -8.57 34.02 -15.06
N GLY A 33 -8.70 34.48 -13.82
CA GLY A 33 -8.03 35.72 -13.38
C GLY A 33 -6.53 35.49 -13.24
N GLY A 34 -5.72 36.45 -13.66
CA GLY A 34 -4.27 36.35 -13.57
C GLY A 34 -3.56 37.62 -14.03
N LYS A 35 -2.24 37.64 -13.88
CA LYS A 35 -1.41 38.73 -14.38
C LYS A 35 -1.20 38.57 -15.87
N LEU A 36 -1.39 39.64 -16.64
CA LEU A 36 -1.09 39.66 -18.06
C LEU A 36 0.42 39.68 -18.27
N LEU A 37 0.94 38.70 -19.03
CA LEU A 37 2.36 38.61 -19.36
C LEU A 37 2.63 39.41 -20.64
N GLU A 38 1.96 39.06 -21.74
CA GLU A 38 2.19 39.65 -23.06
C GLU A 38 0.89 39.77 -23.87
N VAL A 39 0.87 40.74 -24.79
CA VAL A 39 -0.21 40.95 -25.78
C VAL A 39 0.43 40.91 -27.16
N HIS A 40 -0.09 40.05 -28.04
CA HIS A 40 0.50 39.78 -29.35
C HIS A 40 -0.18 40.50 -30.53
N VAL A 41 -1.18 41.34 -30.25
CA VAL A 41 -1.97 42.03 -31.28
C VAL A 41 -2.08 43.51 -31.01
N GLN A 42 -2.33 44.28 -32.07
CA GLN A 42 -2.63 45.71 -32.00
C GLN A 42 -4.10 45.99 -32.31
N VAL A 43 -4.56 47.17 -31.89
CA VAL A 43 -5.92 47.62 -32.17
C VAL A 43 -6.11 47.77 -33.68
N GLY A 44 -7.04 47.00 -34.25
CA GLY A 44 -7.34 47.00 -35.68
C GLY A 44 -6.84 45.76 -36.43
N ASP A 45 -6.09 44.87 -35.77
CA ASP A 45 -5.63 43.62 -36.37
C ASP A 45 -6.78 42.63 -36.60
N LEU A 46 -6.68 41.87 -37.70
CA LEU A 46 -7.57 40.77 -38.03
C LEU A 46 -7.08 39.49 -37.33
N VAL A 47 -7.87 38.97 -36.40
CA VAL A 47 -7.57 37.74 -35.65
C VAL A 47 -8.54 36.62 -36.02
N GLN A 48 -8.05 35.38 -36.02
CA GLN A 48 -8.81 34.17 -36.29
C GLN A 48 -8.97 33.31 -35.03
N VAL A 49 -9.90 32.35 -35.08
CA VAL A 49 -10.12 31.40 -33.98
C VAL A 49 -8.86 30.54 -33.82
N GLY A 50 -8.30 30.52 -32.62
CA GLY A 50 -7.06 29.81 -32.29
C GLY A 50 -5.84 30.74 -32.18
N ASP A 51 -5.96 32.00 -32.60
CA ASP A 51 -4.86 32.96 -32.46
C ASP A 51 -4.66 33.34 -31.00
N VAL A 52 -3.41 33.28 -30.54
CA VAL A 52 -3.03 33.72 -29.18
C VAL A 52 -2.95 35.24 -29.17
N ILE A 53 -4.01 35.87 -28.68
CA ILE A 53 -4.13 37.33 -28.60
C ILE A 53 -3.31 37.89 -27.43
N ALA A 54 -3.30 37.16 -26.32
CA ALA A 54 -2.62 37.56 -25.10
C ALA A 54 -2.31 36.34 -24.23
N MET A 55 -1.22 36.42 -23.45
CA MET A 55 -0.75 35.36 -22.59
C MET A 55 -0.77 35.82 -21.13
N LEU A 56 -1.32 34.99 -20.25
CA LEU A 56 -1.28 35.20 -18.81
C LEU A 56 0.00 34.60 -18.24
N ASP A 57 0.45 35.12 -17.10
CA ASP A 57 1.49 34.51 -16.29
C ASP A 57 0.95 33.18 -15.73
N ASP A 58 1.50 32.06 -16.19
CA ASP A 58 1.09 30.70 -15.84
C ASP A 58 2.05 30.02 -14.84
N THR A 59 3.01 30.76 -14.27
CA THR A 59 4.04 30.22 -13.37
C THR A 59 3.42 29.40 -12.22
N ASP A 60 2.42 29.96 -11.53
CA ASP A 60 1.73 29.27 -10.42
C ASP A 60 0.98 28.02 -10.89
N LEU A 61 0.44 28.04 -12.12
CA LEU A 61 -0.27 26.90 -12.72
C LEU A 61 0.69 25.79 -13.13
N GLN A 62 1.86 26.15 -13.67
CA GLN A 62 2.95 25.21 -13.98
C GLN A 62 3.44 24.51 -12.70
N GLU A 63 3.69 25.28 -11.63
CA GLU A 63 4.07 24.72 -10.33
C GLU A 63 2.99 23.79 -9.77
N ALA A 64 1.72 24.17 -9.88
CA ALA A 64 0.60 23.32 -9.46
C ALA A 64 0.54 22.01 -10.25
N ILE A 65 0.74 22.06 -11.57
CA ILE A 65 0.79 20.88 -12.44
C ILE A 65 1.97 19.97 -12.09
N ASP A 66 3.16 20.54 -11.86
CA ASP A 66 4.35 19.76 -11.55
C ASP A 66 4.25 19.11 -10.17
N ASN A 67 3.70 19.82 -9.18
CA ASN A 67 3.37 19.23 -7.88
C ASN A 67 2.35 18.09 -8.00
N ALA A 68 1.31 18.26 -8.84
CA ALA A 68 0.32 17.21 -9.07
C ALA A 68 0.92 15.97 -9.75
N LYS A 69 1.79 16.16 -10.76
CA LYS A 69 2.52 15.06 -11.40
C LYS A 69 3.39 14.29 -10.40
N LEU A 70 4.11 15.00 -9.53
CA LEU A 70 4.93 14.38 -8.49
C LEU A 70 4.08 13.55 -7.52
N GLN A 71 2.90 14.03 -7.14
CA GLN A 71 1.97 13.27 -6.28
C GLN A 71 1.47 11.99 -6.97
N VAL A 72 1.16 12.05 -8.27
CA VAL A 72 0.77 10.88 -9.05
C VAL A 72 1.91 9.87 -9.11
N GLU A 73 3.14 10.31 -9.43
CA GLU A 73 4.31 9.44 -9.48
C GLU A 73 4.59 8.76 -8.12
N GLN A 74 4.45 9.49 -7.02
CA GLN A 74 4.58 8.92 -5.67
C GLN A 74 3.50 7.86 -5.39
N ALA A 75 2.26 8.12 -5.78
CA ALA A 75 1.17 7.18 -5.62
C ALA A 75 1.36 5.91 -6.48
N GLU A 76 1.82 6.06 -7.71
CA GLU A 76 2.15 4.94 -8.61
C GLU A 76 3.29 4.08 -8.05
N ASN A 77 4.34 4.70 -7.52
CA ASN A 77 5.44 3.99 -6.86
C ASN A 77 4.97 3.23 -5.62
N SER A 78 4.12 3.85 -4.79
CA SER A 78 3.53 3.20 -3.62
C SER A 78 2.67 1.99 -4.03
N LEU A 79 1.84 2.15 -5.07
CA LEU A 79 1.03 1.06 -5.60
C LEU A 79 1.91 -0.09 -6.12
N ALA A 80 2.97 0.22 -6.86
CA ALA A 80 3.91 -0.79 -7.36
C ALA A 80 4.61 -1.55 -6.22
N GLN A 81 5.00 -0.86 -5.14
CA GLN A 81 5.57 -1.50 -3.95
C GLN A 81 4.57 -2.46 -3.28
N VAL A 82 3.33 -2.02 -3.08
CA VAL A 82 2.28 -2.86 -2.47
C VAL A 82 1.93 -4.03 -3.36
N GLN A 83 1.92 -3.85 -4.69
CA GLN A 83 1.70 -4.96 -5.64
C GLN A 83 2.83 -5.98 -5.60
N LEU A 84 4.09 -5.55 -5.51
CA LEU A 84 5.23 -6.46 -5.36
C LEU A 84 5.19 -7.21 -4.03
N GLU A 85 4.78 -6.55 -2.96
CA GLU A 85 4.60 -7.20 -1.65
C GLU A 85 3.45 -8.20 -1.68
N LEU A 86 2.32 -7.84 -2.29
CA LEU A 86 1.19 -8.73 -2.49
C LEU A 86 1.56 -9.94 -3.36
N ASP A 87 2.31 -9.74 -4.44
CA ASP A 87 2.77 -10.82 -5.33
C ASP A 87 3.74 -11.76 -4.60
N LYS A 88 4.63 -11.21 -3.76
CA LYS A 88 5.45 -12.02 -2.85
C LYS A 88 4.59 -12.82 -1.88
N LEU A 89 3.55 -12.22 -1.29
CA LEU A 89 2.65 -12.90 -0.36
C LEU A 89 1.78 -13.97 -1.05
N LEU A 90 1.32 -13.72 -2.28
CA LEU A 90 0.48 -14.66 -3.03
C LEU A 90 1.28 -15.84 -3.61
N ASN A 91 2.52 -15.57 -4.05
CA ASN A 91 3.44 -16.60 -4.55
C ASN A 91 4.40 -17.08 -3.46
N TRP A 92 4.12 -16.77 -2.19
CA TRP A 92 4.84 -17.35 -1.08
C TRP A 92 4.44 -18.82 -0.98
N GLU A 93 5.28 -19.68 -1.55
CA GLU A 93 5.27 -21.12 -1.30
C GLU A 93 6.23 -21.40 -0.14
N PRO A 94 5.76 -22.03 0.95
CA PRO A 94 6.68 -22.49 1.97
C PRO A 94 7.68 -23.45 1.32
N ASP A 95 8.97 -23.26 1.58
CA ASP A 95 10.00 -24.16 1.10
C ASP A 95 9.71 -25.56 1.66
N GLU A 96 9.21 -26.46 0.80
CA GLU A 96 8.83 -27.82 1.19
C GLU A 96 9.98 -28.55 1.90
N PHE A 97 11.22 -28.24 1.54
CA PHE A 97 12.41 -28.80 2.18
C PHE A 97 12.59 -28.25 3.59
N ALA A 98 12.40 -26.94 3.79
CA ALA A 98 12.45 -26.31 5.11
C ALA A 98 11.32 -26.80 6.02
N VAL A 99 10.10 -26.93 5.50
CA VAL A 99 8.96 -27.50 6.23
C VAL A 99 9.21 -28.96 6.58
N ALA A 100 9.70 -29.77 5.65
CA ALA A 100 10.02 -31.17 5.90
C ALA A 100 11.11 -31.33 6.95
N GLN A 101 12.15 -30.48 6.93
CA GLN A 101 13.21 -30.47 7.93
C GLN A 101 12.70 -30.02 9.30
N ALA A 102 11.89 -28.97 9.37
CA ALA A 102 11.28 -28.50 10.61
C ALA A 102 10.32 -29.54 11.20
N GLN A 103 9.51 -30.20 10.36
CA GLN A 103 8.64 -31.30 10.78
C GLN A 103 9.46 -32.50 11.26
N ALA A 104 10.58 -32.84 10.61
CA ALA A 104 11.48 -33.89 11.05
C ALA A 104 12.11 -33.56 12.41
N ASN A 105 12.52 -32.32 12.63
CA ASN A 105 13.04 -31.84 13.92
C ASN A 105 11.95 -31.88 15.00
N LEU A 106 10.73 -31.44 14.70
CA LEU A 106 9.58 -31.53 15.62
C LEU A 106 9.29 -32.99 15.97
N ASN A 107 9.25 -33.88 14.97
CA ASN A 107 9.06 -35.31 15.17
C ASN A 107 10.21 -35.93 15.98
N GLN A 108 11.45 -35.47 15.77
CA GLN A 108 12.62 -35.94 16.51
C GLN A 108 12.62 -35.43 17.95
N VAL A 109 12.14 -34.22 18.23
CA VAL A 109 11.97 -33.72 19.60
C VAL A 109 10.81 -34.42 20.30
N LEU A 110 9.70 -34.67 19.60
CA LEU A 110 8.58 -35.46 20.10
C LEU A 110 8.93 -36.95 20.31
N ALA A 111 9.81 -37.51 19.49
CA ALA A 111 10.31 -38.88 19.64
C ALA A 111 11.46 -38.98 20.65
N GLY A 112 12.28 -37.93 20.75
CA GLY A 112 13.45 -37.81 21.62
C GLY A 112 13.07 -37.55 23.07
N ALA A 113 12.17 -36.61 23.33
CA ALA A 113 11.38 -36.57 24.56
C ALA A 113 10.31 -37.67 24.48
N SER A 114 10.76 -38.93 24.40
CA SER A 114 9.86 -40.07 24.27
C SER A 114 8.79 -39.96 25.35
N GLN A 115 7.55 -40.36 25.05
CA GLN A 115 6.48 -40.41 26.06
C GLN A 115 6.95 -41.05 27.38
N HIS A 116 7.91 -41.99 27.29
CA HIS A 116 8.57 -42.62 28.41
C HIS A 116 9.43 -41.67 29.26
N GLU A 117 10.17 -40.72 28.67
CA GLU A 117 10.92 -39.69 29.40
C GLU A 117 10.00 -38.65 30.04
N ILE A 118 8.95 -38.23 29.32
CA ILE A 118 7.92 -37.33 29.87
C ILE A 118 7.22 -38.02 31.04
N MET A 119 6.81 -39.28 30.88
CA MET A 119 6.24 -40.09 31.97
C MET A 119 7.22 -40.28 33.12
N SER A 120 8.49 -40.60 32.85
CA SER A 120 9.50 -40.77 33.89
C SER A 120 9.78 -39.46 34.65
N ALA A 121 9.77 -38.33 33.96
CA ALA A 121 9.91 -37.00 34.57
C ALA A 121 8.68 -36.66 35.42
N GLN A 122 7.47 -36.94 34.91
CA GLN A 122 6.22 -36.77 35.66
C GLN A 122 6.17 -37.67 36.90
N ASP A 123 6.59 -38.93 36.80
CA ASP A 123 6.69 -39.87 37.92
C ASP A 123 7.74 -39.42 38.94
N ALA A 124 8.86 -38.87 38.49
CA ALA A 124 9.88 -38.29 39.36
C ALA A 124 9.36 -37.05 40.11
N VAL A 125 8.62 -36.15 39.43
CA VAL A 125 7.97 -35.00 40.06
C VAL A 125 6.91 -35.46 41.06
N LYS A 126 6.05 -36.42 40.69
CA LYS A 126 5.02 -36.98 41.56
C LYS A 126 5.60 -37.64 42.80
N SER A 127 6.71 -38.37 42.65
CA SER A 127 7.43 -39.01 43.74
C SER A 127 8.10 -37.96 44.66
N ALA A 128 8.72 -36.92 44.08
CA ALA A 128 9.31 -35.82 44.83
C ALA A 128 8.26 -35.01 45.61
N GLN A 129 7.09 -34.77 45.01
CA GLN A 129 5.96 -34.10 45.65
C GLN A 129 5.36 -34.94 46.79
N ALA A 130 5.21 -36.25 46.58
CA ALA A 130 4.74 -37.18 47.62
C ALA A 130 5.72 -37.21 48.81
N ASN A 131 7.02 -37.19 48.53
CA ASN A 131 8.05 -37.10 49.56
C ASN A 131 7.99 -35.77 50.32
N LEU A 132 7.82 -34.64 49.64
CA LEU A 132 7.64 -33.33 50.27
C LEU A 132 6.40 -33.31 51.17
N ASN A 133 5.26 -33.81 50.69
CA ASN A 133 4.01 -33.87 51.46
C ASN A 133 4.15 -34.74 52.72
N ARG A 134 4.86 -35.88 52.63
CA ARG A 134 5.14 -36.75 53.78
C ARG A 134 5.95 -36.01 54.85
N VAL A 135 6.97 -35.26 54.44
CA VAL A 135 7.85 -34.51 55.34
C VAL A 135 7.15 -33.30 55.95
N LEU A 136 6.31 -32.59 55.18
CA LEU A 136 5.46 -31.50 55.68
C LEU A 136 4.55 -31.95 56.83
N ASN A 137 3.99 -33.17 56.75
CA ASN A 137 3.16 -33.74 57.81
C ASN A 137 3.94 -34.10 59.08
N GLY A 138 5.26 -34.30 59.01
CA GLY A 138 6.12 -34.61 60.15
C GLY A 138 6.70 -33.39 60.88
N GLN A 139 6.47 -32.17 60.38
CA GLN A 139 6.91 -30.88 60.94
C GLN A 139 8.43 -30.70 61.16
N ASN A 140 9.30 -31.44 60.47
CA ASN A 140 10.76 -31.24 60.54
C ASN A 140 11.26 -30.25 59.49
N GLN A 141 11.62 -29.03 59.91
CA GLN A 141 12.05 -27.91 59.03
C GLN A 141 13.27 -28.22 58.14
N ASP A 142 14.24 -28.97 58.67
CA ASP A 142 15.47 -29.31 57.92
C ASP A 142 15.15 -30.29 56.78
N GLU A 143 14.29 -31.27 57.05
CA GLU A 143 13.85 -32.22 56.03
C GLU A 143 12.96 -31.56 54.97
N ILE A 144 12.11 -30.59 55.34
CA ILE A 144 11.27 -29.84 54.40
C ILE A 144 12.15 -29.12 53.38
N THR A 145 13.22 -28.48 53.84
CA THR A 145 14.15 -27.73 53.00
C THR A 145 14.85 -28.65 51.98
N VAL A 146 15.30 -29.82 52.42
CA VAL A 146 15.92 -30.82 51.54
C VAL A 146 14.92 -31.39 50.53
N ALA A 147 13.69 -31.68 50.96
CA ALA A 147 12.64 -32.20 50.08
C ALA A 147 12.21 -31.17 49.01
N ALA A 148 12.09 -29.89 49.39
CA ALA A 148 11.77 -28.82 48.45
C ALA A 148 12.91 -28.55 47.45
N ALA A 149 14.17 -28.63 47.90
CA ALA A 149 15.32 -28.54 47.01
C ALA A 149 15.35 -29.68 45.99
N ASN A 150 15.03 -30.91 46.41
CA ASN A 150 14.95 -32.06 45.52
C ASN A 150 13.83 -31.92 44.49
N LEU A 151 12.63 -31.47 44.88
CA LEU A 151 11.54 -31.19 43.94
C LEU A 151 11.95 -30.17 42.89
N ARG A 152 12.51 -29.03 43.32
CA ARG A 152 12.99 -27.98 42.41
C ARG A 152 14.05 -28.51 41.44
N ARG A 153 14.97 -29.38 41.88
CA ARG A 153 15.98 -29.96 40.97
C ARG A 153 15.35 -30.85 39.89
N VAL A 154 14.32 -31.61 40.24
CA VAL A 154 13.57 -32.45 39.28
C VAL A 154 12.81 -31.58 38.28
N GLU A 155 12.13 -30.53 38.75
CA GLU A 155 11.43 -29.57 37.90
C GLU A 155 12.39 -28.85 36.94
N VAL A 156 13.53 -28.40 37.45
CA VAL A 156 14.57 -27.73 36.65
C VAL A 156 15.12 -28.67 35.57
N GLY A 157 15.30 -29.95 35.88
CA GLY A 157 15.75 -30.95 34.92
C GLY A 157 14.74 -31.29 33.82
N ALA A 158 13.46 -30.90 33.99
CA ALA A 158 12.38 -31.09 33.03
C ALA A 158 12.11 -29.86 32.14
N MET A 159 12.73 -28.71 32.45
CA MET A 159 12.59 -27.48 31.66
C MET A 159 13.25 -27.55 30.26
N PRO A 160 14.44 -28.15 30.08
CA PRO A 160 15.08 -28.19 28.75
C PRO A 160 14.19 -28.83 27.68
N GLN A 161 13.41 -29.84 28.04
CA GLN A 161 12.51 -30.56 27.14
C GLN A 161 11.34 -29.67 26.69
N SER A 162 10.77 -28.86 27.60
CA SER A 162 9.72 -27.92 27.22
C SER A 162 10.26 -26.79 26.35
N THR A 163 11.48 -26.30 26.62
CA THR A 163 12.14 -25.28 25.78
C THR A 163 12.47 -25.83 24.38
N GLN A 164 12.91 -27.08 24.28
CA GLN A 164 13.19 -27.73 23.00
C GLN A 164 11.92 -27.95 22.17
N LEU A 165 10.82 -28.34 22.81
CA LEU A 165 9.52 -28.49 22.14
C LEU A 165 9.00 -27.14 21.64
N GLU A 166 9.11 -26.09 22.46
CA GLU A 166 8.76 -24.72 22.10
C GLU A 166 9.58 -24.24 20.91
N GLN A 167 10.90 -24.41 20.94
CA GLN A 167 11.78 -24.05 19.81
C GLN A 167 11.45 -24.84 18.54
N ALA A 168 11.16 -26.14 18.64
CA ALA A 168 10.78 -26.96 17.50
C ALA A 168 9.45 -26.51 16.90
N THR A 169 8.47 -26.15 17.75
CA THR A 169 7.17 -25.65 17.32
C THR A 169 7.31 -24.29 16.63
N ILE A 170 8.07 -23.37 17.22
CA ILE A 170 8.36 -22.06 16.62
C ILE A 170 9.06 -22.23 15.26
N SER A 171 10.01 -23.16 15.15
CA SER A 171 10.71 -23.41 13.88
C SER A 171 9.78 -23.96 12.80
N TYR A 172 8.84 -24.83 13.18
CA TYR A 172 7.80 -25.35 12.28
C TYR A 172 6.84 -24.26 11.83
N GLU A 173 6.36 -23.43 12.76
CA GLU A 173 5.50 -22.29 12.45
C GLU A 173 6.20 -21.28 11.54
N SER A 174 7.48 -20.97 11.80
CA SER A 174 8.25 -20.06 10.94
C SER A 174 8.55 -20.61 9.55
N ALA A 175 8.50 -21.92 9.35
CA ALA A 175 8.63 -22.52 8.02
C ALA A 175 7.31 -22.47 7.22
N LEU A 176 6.19 -22.16 7.90
CA LEU A 176 4.86 -21.99 7.34
C LEU A 176 4.46 -20.51 7.16
N TYR A 177 5.40 -19.56 7.27
CA TYR A 177 5.20 -18.14 6.95
C TYR A 177 6.43 -17.58 6.22
#